data_AF-A0A949QBE7-F1
#
_entry.id   AF-A0A949QBE7-F1
#
_cell.length_a   1.000
_cell.length_b   1.000
_cell.length_c   1.000
_cell.angle_alpha   90.00
_cell.angle_beta   90.00
_cell.angle_gamma   90.00
#
_symmetry.space_group_name_H-M   'P 1'
#
loop_
_entity.id
_entity.type
_entity.pdbx_description
1 polymer ?
#
loop_
_entity_poly.entity_id
_entity_poly.type
_entity_poly.pdbx_seq_one_letter_code
_entity_poly.pdbx_strand_id
1 'polypeptide(L)' 'MPGAQLVEWGGAQRWMRGDTHSVDPAVRSVAEKAGGHATLFRADASMKTRFGTFQPLSAPLARINRHLKAAFDPHG' A
#
# COMPACT_ATOMS: atom_id res chain seq x y z
N MET A 1 -2.39 9.15 14.57
CA MET A 1 -2.89 9.96 13.44
C MET A 1 -4.33 10.35 13.74
N PRO A 2 -4.71 11.63 13.68
CA PRO A 2 -6.10 12.04 13.81
C PRO A 2 -6.88 11.69 12.53
N GLY A 3 -8.13 11.24 12.65
CA GLY A 3 -9.00 10.94 11.50
C GLY A 3 -10.06 9.88 11.81
N ALA A 4 -11.14 9.87 11.01
CA ALA A 4 -12.17 8.83 11.09
C ALA A 4 -11.60 7.49 10.61
N GLN A 5 -11.79 6.45 11.41
CA GLN A 5 -11.26 5.12 11.17
C GLN A 5 -12.30 4.05 11.49
N LEU A 6 -12.28 2.98 10.69
CA LEU A 6 -13.03 1.76 10.97
C LEU A 6 -12.05 0.63 11.26
N VAL A 7 -12.32 -0.17 12.27
CA VAL A 7 -11.50 -1.33 12.65
C VAL A 7 -12.32 -2.58 12.37
N GLU A 8 -11.72 -3.55 11.67
CA GLU A 8 -12.36 -4.83 11.38
C GLU A 8 -12.41 -5.74 12.61
N TRP A 9 -13.22 -6.81 12.56
CA TRP A 9 -13.73 -7.64 13.66
C TRP A 9 -12.68 -8.43 14.48
N GLY A 10 -11.40 -8.15 14.30
CA GLY A 10 -10.31 -8.69 15.13
C GLY A 10 -9.13 -7.73 15.28
N GLY A 11 -9.28 -6.45 14.92
CA GLY A 11 -8.20 -5.47 14.96
C GLY A 11 -7.12 -5.62 13.89
N ALA A 12 -7.19 -6.68 13.07
CA ALA A 12 -6.21 -7.00 12.04
C ALA A 12 -6.19 -6.01 10.87
N GLN A 13 -7.31 -5.32 10.62
CA GLN A 13 -7.41 -4.33 9.57
C GLN A 13 -8.02 -3.02 10.08
N ARG A 14 -7.43 -1.92 9.62
CA ARG A 14 -7.87 -0.56 9.92
C ARG A 14 -8.06 0.20 8.62
N TRP A 15 -9.27 0.69 8.41
CA TRP A 15 -9.61 1.57 7.30
C TRP A 15 -9.49 3.01 7.76
N MET A 16 -8.79 3.82 6.99
CA MET A 16 -8.66 5.25 7.22
C MET A 16 -9.04 5.99 5.96
N ARG A 17 -9.81 7.05 6.09
CA ARG A 17 -9.98 8.02 5.01
C ARG A 17 -8.79 8.96 5.06
N GLY A 18 -8.00 8.96 3.99
CA GLY A 18 -6.88 9.87 3.85
C GLY A 18 -7.33 11.23 3.33
N ASP A 19 -6.72 12.31 3.83
CA ASP A 19 -6.84 13.62 3.22
C ASP A 19 -5.78 13.69 2.11
N THR A 20 -6.11 14.26 0.94
CA THR A 20 -5.32 14.17 -0.31
C THR A 20 -3.86 14.61 -0.21
N HIS A 21 -3.45 15.21 0.91
CA HIS A 21 -2.11 15.78 1.14
C HIS A 21 -1.25 15.01 2.15
N SER A 22 -1.77 14.00 2.86
CA SER A 22 -1.12 13.41 4.04
C SER A 22 -1.00 11.89 4.05
N VAL A 23 -1.49 11.19 3.01
CA VAL A 23 -1.67 9.73 3.09
C VAL A 23 -0.36 8.95 2.98
N ASP A 24 0.65 9.44 2.26
CA ASP A 24 1.74 8.54 1.89
C ASP A 24 3.05 9.29 1.62
N PRO A 25 3.85 9.50 2.67
CA PRO A 25 4.66 8.39 3.19
C PRO A 25 4.35 7.94 4.63
N ALA A 26 3.61 8.75 5.40
CA ALA A 26 3.50 8.57 6.84
C ALA A 26 2.71 7.30 7.21
N VAL A 27 1.62 7.00 6.51
CA VAL A 27 0.79 5.81 6.80
C VAL A 27 1.55 4.53 6.49
N ARG A 28 2.24 4.46 5.35
CA ARG A 28 3.08 3.29 5.00
C ARG A 28 4.22 3.11 5.99
N SER A 29 4.88 4.19 6.42
CA SER A 29 5.92 4.10 7.45
C SER A 29 5.40 3.59 8.80
N VAL A 30 4.20 4.00 9.21
CA VAL A 30 3.57 3.49 10.43
C VAL A 30 3.20 2.02 10.29
N ALA A 31 2.62 1.63 9.15
CA ALA A 31 2.29 0.24 8.88
C ALA A 31 3.54 -0.65 8.90
N GLU A 32 4.62 -0.22 8.25
CA GLU A 32 5.91 -0.92 8.23
C GLU A 32 6.50 -1.09 9.63
N LYS A 33 6.50 -0.02 10.45
CA LYS A 33 6.96 -0.08 11.86
C LYS A 33 6.13 -1.05 12.72
N ALA A 34 4.86 -1.25 12.37
CA ALA A 34 3.98 -2.20 13.02
C ALA A 34 4.08 -3.62 12.43
N GLY A 35 4.97 -3.87 11.47
CA GLY A 35 5.11 -5.15 10.78
C GLY A 35 3.99 -5.44 9.76
N GLY A 36 3.21 -4.43 9.39
CA GLY A 36 2.08 -4.52 8.47
C GLY A 36 2.29 -3.76 7.17
N HIS A 37 1.21 -3.64 6.41
CA HIS A 37 1.20 -2.95 5.11
C HIS A 37 -0.02 -2.03 4.97
N ALA A 38 0.10 -0.97 4.17
CA ALA A 38 -1.00 -0.09 3.82
C ALA A 38 -1.27 -0.08 2.30
N THR A 39 -2.53 -0.35 1.94
CA THR A 39 -3.01 -0.44 0.55
C THR A 39 -4.02 0.67 0.28
N LEU A 40 -3.85 1.37 -0.84
CA LEU A 40 -4.76 2.39 -1.33
C LEU A 40 -5.96 1.71 -2.04
N PHE A 41 -7.12 1.70 -1.39
CA PHE A 41 -8.28 0.96 -1.89
C PHE A 41 -9.20 1.78 -2.81
N ARG A 42 -9.68 2.93 -2.34
CA ARG A 42 -10.60 3.82 -3.07
C ARG A 42 -9.93 5.17 -3.29
N ALA A 43 -9.44 5.37 -4.51
CA ALA A 43 -8.77 6.59 -4.93
C ALA A 43 -8.93 6.80 -6.44
N ASP A 44 -8.89 8.06 -6.88
CA ASP A 44 -8.89 8.39 -8.30
C ASP A 44 -7.58 7.96 -8.98
N ALA A 45 -7.57 8.02 -10.31
CA ALA A 45 -6.41 7.60 -11.11
C ALA A 45 -5.15 8.42 -10.80
N SER A 46 -5.30 9.72 -10.51
CA SER A 46 -4.16 10.60 -10.21
C SER A 46 -3.46 10.18 -8.91
N MET A 47 -4.23 9.85 -7.88
CA MET A 47 -3.71 9.34 -6.61
C MET A 47 -3.05 7.97 -6.79
N LYS A 48 -3.66 7.07 -7.55
CA LYS A 48 -3.10 5.74 -7.83
C LYS A 48 -1.79 5.83 -8.60
N THR A 49 -1.69 6.70 -9.60
CA THR A 49 -0.45 6.94 -10.34
C THR A 49 0.63 7.53 -9.45
N ARG A 50 0.27 8.48 -8.57
CA ARG A 50 1.24 9.17 -7.70
C ARG A 50 1.80 8.27 -6.59
N PHE A 51 0.95 7.46 -5.96
CA PHE A 51 1.32 6.72 -4.74
C PHE A 51 1.41 5.21 -4.94
N GLY A 52 0.87 4.68 -6.04
CA GLY A 52 0.68 3.24 -6.22
C GLY A 52 -0.41 2.67 -5.32
N THR A 53 -1.01 1.56 -5.74
CA THR A 53 -2.05 0.87 -4.97
C THR A 53 -1.47 0.16 -3.75
N PHE A 54 -0.39 -0.61 -3.94
CA PHE A 54 0.20 -1.44 -2.90
C PHE A 54 1.37 -0.76 -2.22
N GLN A 55 1.63 -1.12 -0.97
CA GLN A 55 2.90 -0.79 -0.32
C GLN A 55 4.08 -1.32 -1.15
N PRO A 56 5.11 -0.50 -1.41
CA PRO A 56 6.27 -0.95 -2.16
C PRO A 56 6.92 -2.17 -1.53
N LEU A 57 7.28 -3.14 -2.37
CA LEU A 57 8.05 -4.30 -1.94
C LEU A 57 9.47 -3.87 -1.57
N SER A 58 10.07 -4.57 -0.60
CA SER A 58 11.51 -4.48 -0.35
C SER A 58 12.29 -4.86 -1.62
N ALA A 59 13.50 -4.33 -1.77
CA ALA A 59 14.31 -4.56 -2.97
C ALA A 59 14.48 -6.06 -3.32
N PRO A 60 14.71 -6.98 -2.35
CA PRO A 60 14.77 -8.42 -2.64
C PRO A 60 13.46 -8.99 -3.18
N LEU A 61 12.32 -8.64 -2.58
CA LEU A 61 11.01 -9.13 -3.00
C LEU A 61 10.61 -8.56 -4.36
N ALA A 62 10.92 -7.28 -4.61
CA ALA A 62 10.71 -6.65 -5.91
C ALA A 62 11.49 -7.36 -7.02
N ARG A 63 12.73 -7.79 -6.76
CA ARG A 63 13.54 -8.55 -7.71
C ARG A 63 12.91 -9.91 -8.02
N ILE A 64 12.50 -10.65 -7.00
CA ILE A 64 11.83 -11.95 -7.17
C ILE A 64 10.55 -11.78 -7.97
N ASN A 65 9.72 -10.78 -7.63
CA ASN A 65 8.47 -10.52 -8.33
C ASN A 65 8.68 -10.21 -9.82
N ARG A 66 9.71 -9.41 -10.18
CA ARG A 66 10.06 -9.16 -11.59
C ARG A 66 10.51 -10.42 -12.32
N HIS A 67 11.32 -11.27 -11.69
CA HIS A 67 11.76 -12.51 -12.31
C HIS A 67 10.59 -13.47 -12.55
N LEU A 68 9.67 -13.57 -11.58
CA LEU A 68 8.45 -14.34 -11.75
C LEU A 68 7.60 -13.78 -12.89
N LYS A 69 7.37 -12.45 -12.94
CA LYS A 69 6.63 -11.85 -14.04
C LYS A 69 7.28 -12.16 -15.39
N ALA A 70 8.60 -11.99 -15.53
CA ALA A 70 9.29 -12.28 -16.80
C ALA A 70 9.23 -13.76 -17.22
N ALA A 71 9.21 -14.69 -16.27
CA ALA A 71 9.14 -16.13 -16.56
C ALA A 71 7.74 -16.57 -17.01
N PHE A 72 6.69 -16.02 -16.39
CA PHE A 72 5.30 -16.41 -16.66
C PHE A 72 4.61 -15.54 -17.71
N ASP A 73 5.11 -14.33 -17.91
CA ASP A 73 4.57 -13.33 -18.82
C ASP A 73 5.71 -12.50 -19.45
N PRO A 74 6.47 -13.11 -20.38
CA PRO A 74 7.60 -12.46 -21.03
C PRO A 74 7.19 -11.34 -22.00
N HIS A 75 5.91 -11.25 -22.37
CA HIS A 75 5.40 -10.28 -23.35
C HIS A 75 4.52 -9.18 -22.74
N GLY A 76 4.07 -9.33 -21.48
CA GLY A 76 3.65 -8.22 -20.62
C GLY A 76 2.18 -8.22 -20.21
#